data_AF-A0AA38GKN7-F1
#
_entry.id   AF-A0AA38GKN7-F1
#
_cell.length_a   1.000
_cell.length_b   1.000
_cell.length_c   1.000
_cell.angle_alpha   90.00
_cell.angle_beta   90.00
_cell.angle_gamma   90.00
#
_symmetry.space_group_name_H-M   'P 1'
#
loop_
_entity.id
_entity.type
_entity.pdbx_description
1 polymer ?
#
loop_
_entity_poly.entity_id
_entity_poly.type
_entity_poly.pdbx_seq_one_letter_code
_entity_poly.pdbx_strand_id
1 'polypeptide(L)'
;TTLATAVVADLNFIDYYYTAVQIHEDSWRNDLKSIQQQILKDVFPAYTNDGNLILRNCAEGRDHLTAAFKAQGNKSVFIFIDNVLRKEDLQEIFPKSLRGLPGGSRIIVTARNLRETDILKQAGLARREHLVDTLPEKEAIQVVFKDANLDEIKERKRDIVHKTLQICNGIPLVLEIVGASLRKQNYEVEKCTQIFEALETGKDIKEEKLSQRLVTSVYNELESSTQEAFLDICCFFVNWSRQDVEYIVGSEELTLLKEAALVKTSEKDQLIVHDIIRIKGMSMGKSNRIMDMQSWSEAANDNQKLSKIKGVWLTADESGSGCELEEQHLVSMKSSLRVLGLGSQIKIKGLTVKKSKFRELRFLHLGGDISGLGPLNLESLERLAVFYGPVFKDGVTLYKIRLHF
;
A
#
# COMPACT_ATOMS: atom_id res chain seq x y z
N THR A 1 -4.70 2.20 9.86
CA THR A 1 -4.54 2.14 11.33
C THR A 1 -4.48 3.54 11.89
N THR A 2 -5.40 3.94 12.78
CA THR A 2 -5.47 5.31 13.32
C THR A 2 -5.19 5.36 14.82
N LEU A 3 -5.85 4.52 15.62
CA LEU A 3 -5.71 4.56 17.08
C LEU A 3 -4.30 4.19 17.57
N ALA A 4 -3.75 3.05 17.11
CA ALA A 4 -2.42 2.63 17.53
C ALA A 4 -1.33 3.63 17.12
N THR A 5 -1.43 4.15 15.90
CA THR A 5 -0.51 5.19 15.39
C THR A 5 -0.61 6.48 16.21
N ALA A 6 -1.82 6.93 16.55
CA ALA A 6 -2.02 8.10 17.40
C ALA A 6 -1.43 7.89 18.81
N VAL A 7 -1.72 6.74 19.44
CA VAL A 7 -1.14 6.40 20.75
C VAL A 7 0.38 6.40 20.67
N VAL A 8 0.96 5.76 19.66
CA VAL A 8 2.41 5.68 19.48
C VAL A 8 3.03 7.06 19.25
N ALA A 9 2.35 7.96 18.53
CA ALA A 9 2.80 9.33 18.31
C ALA A 9 2.81 10.16 19.61
N ASP A 10 1.92 9.88 20.55
CA ASP A 10 1.82 10.58 21.84
C ASP A 10 2.78 10.01 22.92
N LEU A 11 3.41 8.86 22.68
CA LEU A 11 4.33 8.24 23.63
C LEU A 11 5.72 8.89 23.60
N ASN A 12 6.30 9.09 24.80
CA ASN A 12 7.70 9.49 24.93
C ASN A 12 8.61 8.26 24.99
N PHE A 13 9.53 8.13 24.03
CA PHE A 13 10.46 7.02 23.91
C PHE A 13 11.87 7.31 24.44
N ILE A 14 12.08 8.36 25.24
CA ILE A 14 13.43 8.73 25.73
C ILE A 14 14.18 7.57 26.42
N ASP A 15 13.44 6.76 27.19
CA ASP A 15 13.95 5.59 27.91
C ASP A 15 13.98 4.30 27.07
N TYR A 16 13.54 4.38 25.82
CA TYR A 16 13.46 3.26 24.90
C TYR A 16 14.42 3.42 23.72
N TYR A 17 14.85 2.31 23.15
CA TYR A 17 15.08 2.30 21.71
C TYR A 17 13.77 1.97 21.01
N TYR A 18 13.47 2.65 19.91
CA TYR A 18 12.16 2.59 19.28
C TYR A 18 12.27 2.28 17.78
N THR A 19 11.36 1.43 17.30
CA THR A 19 11.12 1.23 15.87
C THR A 19 9.63 1.04 15.60
N ALA A 20 9.19 1.47 14.42
CA ALA A 20 7.88 1.21 13.87
C ALA A 20 8.03 0.62 12.47
N VAL A 21 7.34 -0.50 12.26
CA VAL A 21 7.36 -1.27 11.00
C VAL A 21 5.93 -1.60 10.60
N GLN A 22 5.67 -1.69 9.31
CA GLN A 22 4.36 -2.05 8.76
C GLN A 22 4.51 -3.27 7.86
N ILE A 23 3.61 -4.25 8.00
CA ILE A 23 3.51 -5.38 7.08
C ILE A 23 2.49 -5.03 6.00
N HIS A 24 2.86 -5.23 4.74
CA HIS A 24 1.97 -5.01 3.60
C HIS A 24 1.32 -6.33 3.18
N GLU A 25 0.11 -6.28 2.62
CA GLU A 25 -0.61 -7.51 2.22
C GLU A 25 0.07 -8.29 1.10
N ASP A 26 0.84 -7.59 0.28
CA ASP A 26 1.67 -8.18 -0.78
C ASP A 26 3.08 -8.53 -0.29
N SER A 27 3.33 -8.49 1.01
CA SER A 27 4.68 -8.71 1.54
C SER A 27 5.18 -10.12 1.24
N TRP A 28 6.09 -10.20 0.27
CA TRP A 28 6.91 -11.37 0.01
C TRP A 28 7.99 -11.47 1.11
N ARG A 29 8.68 -12.62 1.20
CA ARG A 29 9.71 -12.86 2.23
C ARG A 29 10.80 -11.77 2.29
N ASN A 30 11.12 -11.14 1.16
CA ASN A 30 12.05 -10.00 1.11
C ASN A 30 11.60 -8.77 1.93
N ASP A 31 10.30 -8.54 2.09
CA ASP A 31 9.77 -7.45 2.93
C ASP A 31 9.90 -7.78 4.42
N LEU A 32 9.75 -9.05 4.82
CA LEU A 32 9.94 -9.45 6.21
C LEU A 32 11.42 -9.38 6.63
N LYS A 33 12.35 -9.70 5.73
CA LYS A 33 13.78 -9.53 5.93
C LYS A 33 14.15 -8.06 6.16
N SER A 34 13.58 -7.13 5.37
CA SER A 34 13.84 -5.70 5.53
C SER A 34 13.27 -5.17 6.85
N ILE A 35 12.14 -5.70 7.32
CA ILE A 35 11.60 -5.41 8.65
C ILE A 35 12.57 -5.87 9.75
N GLN A 36 13.11 -7.08 9.69
CA GLN A 36 14.10 -7.55 10.68
C GLN A 36 15.37 -6.70 10.68
N GLN A 37 15.84 -6.34 9.48
CA GLN A 37 16.97 -5.46 9.27
C GLN A 37 16.76 -4.11 9.97
N GLN A 38 15.57 -3.52 9.80
CA GLN A 38 15.18 -2.26 10.43
C GLN A 38 15.10 -2.40 11.95
N ILE A 39 14.45 -3.45 12.47
CA ILE A 39 14.37 -3.70 13.92
C ILE A 39 15.79 -3.79 14.52
N LEU A 40 16.67 -4.60 13.93
CA LEU A 40 18.06 -4.72 14.40
C LEU A 40 18.79 -3.38 14.42
N LYS A 41 18.65 -2.58 13.36
CA LYS A 41 19.30 -1.28 13.24
C LYS A 41 18.78 -0.28 14.28
N ASP A 42 17.46 -0.15 14.38
CA ASP A 42 16.81 0.90 15.17
C ASP A 42 16.84 0.60 16.67
N VAL A 43 16.64 -0.67 17.04
CA VAL A 43 16.55 -1.07 18.45
C VAL A 43 17.77 -1.80 19.01
N PHE A 44 18.71 -2.23 18.17
CA PHE A 44 20.00 -2.83 18.58
C PHE A 44 21.22 -2.20 17.87
N PRO A 45 21.40 -0.86 17.92
CA PRO A 45 22.42 -0.17 17.14
C PRO A 45 23.86 -0.62 17.48
N ALA A 46 24.16 -0.86 18.76
CA ALA A 46 25.47 -1.35 19.19
C ALA A 46 25.79 -2.77 18.67
N TYR A 47 24.77 -3.59 18.43
CA TYR A 47 24.94 -4.93 17.86
C TYR A 47 25.27 -4.88 16.37
N THR A 48 24.71 -3.90 15.65
CA THR A 48 24.81 -3.81 14.19
C THR A 48 26.04 -3.04 13.70
N ASN A 49 26.94 -2.62 14.59
CA ASN A 49 28.06 -1.71 14.30
C ASN A 49 27.56 -0.46 13.53
N ASP A 50 26.63 0.29 14.15
CA ASP A 50 26.00 1.49 13.59
C ASP A 50 25.21 1.26 12.30
N GLY A 51 24.56 0.10 12.18
CA GLY A 51 23.63 -0.22 11.08
C GLY A 51 24.27 -0.80 9.82
N ASN A 52 25.52 -1.26 9.89
CA ASN A 52 26.24 -1.85 8.76
C ASN A 52 25.94 -3.34 8.52
N LEU A 53 25.18 -3.98 9.41
CA LEU A 53 24.71 -5.36 9.21
C LEU A 53 23.85 -5.43 7.93
N ILE A 54 24.03 -6.46 7.09
CA ILE A 54 23.16 -6.74 5.94
C ILE A 54 22.74 -8.21 6.03
N LEU A 55 21.43 -8.45 6.07
CA LEU A 55 20.85 -9.79 6.17
C LEU A 55 20.75 -10.46 4.79
N ARG A 56 21.14 -11.73 4.71
CA ARG A 56 20.97 -12.58 3.52
C ARG A 56 19.54 -13.10 3.42
N ASN A 57 18.95 -13.51 4.55
CA ASN A 57 17.60 -14.07 4.62
C ASN A 57 16.96 -13.92 6.01
N CYS A 58 15.69 -14.29 6.14
CA CYS A 58 14.96 -14.13 7.40
C CYS A 58 15.46 -15.02 8.55
N ALA A 59 16.05 -16.19 8.24
CA ALA A 59 16.58 -17.09 9.26
C ALA A 59 17.80 -16.48 9.95
N GLU A 60 18.72 -15.91 9.15
CA GLU A 60 19.87 -15.16 9.67
C GLU A 60 19.40 -13.94 10.49
N GLY A 61 18.35 -13.23 10.04
CA GLY A 61 17.74 -12.15 10.81
C GLY A 61 17.26 -12.56 12.20
N ARG A 62 16.61 -13.74 12.32
CA ARG A 62 16.18 -14.28 13.62
C ARG A 62 17.35 -14.67 14.52
N ASP A 63 18.41 -15.21 13.95
CA ASP A 63 19.63 -15.56 14.69
C ASP A 63 20.31 -14.30 15.25
N HIS A 64 20.41 -13.24 14.44
CA HIS A 64 20.90 -11.94 14.87
C HIS A 64 20.02 -11.32 15.96
N LEU A 65 18.70 -11.34 15.83
CA LEU A 65 17.78 -10.85 16.87
C LEU A 65 17.96 -11.63 18.18
N THR A 66 18.11 -12.96 18.10
CA THR A 66 18.38 -13.81 19.27
C THR A 66 19.68 -13.42 19.97
N ALA A 67 20.74 -13.14 19.21
CA ALA A 67 22.02 -12.71 19.76
C ALA A 67 21.94 -11.29 20.34
N ALA A 68 21.28 -10.37 19.64
CA ALA A 68 21.13 -8.98 20.05
C ALA A 68 20.36 -8.85 21.38
N PHE A 69 19.31 -9.65 21.57
CA PHE A 69 18.58 -9.72 22.84
C PHE A 69 19.48 -10.06 24.03
N LYS A 70 20.48 -10.92 23.84
CA LYS A 70 21.43 -11.31 24.89
C LYS A 70 22.54 -10.29 25.13
N ALA A 71 22.90 -9.52 24.11
CA ALA A 71 24.05 -8.62 24.13
C ALA A 71 23.71 -7.18 24.57
N GLN A 72 22.45 -6.77 24.44
CA GLN A 72 22.02 -5.40 24.75
C GLN A 72 22.05 -5.13 26.26
N GLY A 73 22.58 -3.96 26.67
CA GLY A 73 22.51 -3.47 28.05
C GLY A 73 21.09 -3.17 28.53
N ASN A 74 20.96 -2.51 29.69
CA ASN A 74 19.69 -2.33 30.42
C ASN A 74 18.64 -1.41 29.76
N LYS A 75 18.87 -0.86 28.56
CA LYS A 75 17.88 0.04 27.92
C LYS A 75 16.76 -0.79 27.27
N SER A 76 15.51 -0.50 27.66
CA SER A 76 14.33 -1.19 27.14
C SER A 76 14.13 -0.91 25.64
N VAL A 77 13.48 -1.84 24.94
CA VAL A 77 13.10 -1.66 23.52
C VAL A 77 11.59 -1.53 23.36
N PHE A 78 11.17 -0.74 22.39
CA PHE A 78 9.78 -0.56 22.00
C PHE A 78 9.64 -0.84 20.51
N ILE A 79 8.81 -1.82 20.15
CA ILE A 79 8.58 -2.21 18.75
C ILE A 79 7.10 -2.06 18.45
N PHE A 80 6.76 -1.21 17.48
CA PHE A 80 5.41 -1.12 16.92
C PHE A 80 5.35 -1.85 15.58
N ILE A 81 4.49 -2.86 15.47
CA ILE A 81 4.25 -3.60 14.21
C ILE A 81 2.81 -3.35 13.78
N ASP A 82 2.67 -2.64 12.67
CA ASP A 82 1.37 -2.35 12.09
C ASP A 82 0.95 -3.44 11.08
N ASN A 83 -0.34 -3.79 11.12
CA ASN A 83 -1.03 -4.64 10.14
C ASN A 83 -0.45 -6.06 10.03
N VAL A 84 -0.30 -6.79 11.14
CA VAL A 84 -0.04 -8.23 11.09
C VAL A 84 -1.23 -8.95 10.48
N LEU A 85 -0.97 -9.79 9.48
CA LEU A 85 -2.00 -10.45 8.67
C LEU A 85 -2.06 -11.95 8.94
N ARG A 86 -0.91 -12.54 9.26
CA ARG A 86 -0.75 -13.97 9.46
C ARG A 86 0.19 -14.24 10.63
N LYS A 87 -0.03 -15.36 11.32
CA LYS A 87 0.89 -15.79 12.40
C LYS A 87 2.30 -16.04 11.87
N GLU A 88 2.41 -16.47 10.61
CA GLU A 88 3.67 -16.73 9.92
C GLU A 88 4.51 -15.45 9.80
N ASP A 89 3.90 -14.27 9.65
CA ASP A 89 4.65 -13.00 9.53
C ASP A 89 5.50 -12.77 10.77
N LEU A 90 4.90 -12.92 11.95
CA LEU A 90 5.59 -12.75 13.23
C LEU A 90 6.56 -13.90 13.52
N GLN A 91 6.27 -15.13 13.07
CA GLN A 91 7.20 -16.26 13.18
C GLN A 91 8.45 -16.07 12.33
N GLU A 92 8.30 -15.42 11.18
CA GLU A 92 9.42 -15.09 10.32
C GLU A 92 10.23 -13.92 10.90
N ILE A 93 9.56 -12.88 11.41
CA ILE A 93 10.22 -11.69 11.99
C ILE A 93 10.99 -12.04 13.27
N PHE A 94 10.35 -12.69 14.25
CA PHE A 94 10.92 -12.88 15.57
C PHE A 94 11.50 -14.28 15.80
N PRO A 95 12.50 -14.41 16.71
CA PRO A 95 12.94 -15.72 17.15
C PRO A 95 11.88 -16.42 18.02
N LYS A 96 12.03 -17.75 18.18
CA LYS A 96 11.08 -18.59 18.92
C LYS A 96 10.87 -18.17 20.38
N SER A 97 11.85 -17.50 21.00
CA SER A 97 11.79 -17.03 22.37
C SER A 97 12.14 -15.54 22.43
N LEU A 98 11.27 -14.76 23.06
CA LEU A 98 11.44 -13.33 23.30
C LEU A 98 11.79 -13.03 24.77
N ARG A 99 12.03 -14.07 25.59
CA ARG A 99 12.40 -13.92 27.02
C ARG A 99 13.73 -13.21 27.24
N GLY A 100 14.57 -13.13 26.21
CA GLY A 100 15.86 -12.43 26.25
C GLY A 100 15.74 -10.91 26.10
N LEU A 101 14.55 -10.36 25.81
CA LEU A 101 14.38 -8.91 25.69
C LEU A 101 14.75 -8.20 27.00
N PRO A 102 15.38 -7.01 26.94
CA PRO A 102 15.65 -6.22 28.13
C PRO A 102 14.38 -5.98 28.96
N GLY A 103 14.53 -5.93 30.28
CA GLY A 103 13.41 -5.62 31.18
C GLY A 103 12.71 -4.32 30.79
N GLY A 104 11.39 -4.26 30.94
CA GLY A 104 10.59 -3.07 30.59
C GLY A 104 10.25 -2.92 29.09
N SER A 105 10.78 -3.79 28.23
CA SER A 105 10.51 -3.76 26.79
C SER A 105 9.03 -4.02 26.46
N ARG A 106 8.55 -3.42 25.36
CA ARG A 106 7.17 -3.49 24.90
C ARG A 106 7.10 -3.75 23.40
N ILE A 107 6.11 -4.54 22.99
CA ILE A 107 5.75 -4.71 21.59
C ILE A 107 4.26 -4.38 21.46
N ILE A 108 3.91 -3.44 20.59
CA ILE A 108 2.53 -3.17 20.18
C ILE A 108 2.35 -3.78 18.78
N VAL A 109 1.31 -4.57 18.63
CA VAL A 109 0.92 -5.15 17.35
C VAL A 109 -0.52 -4.78 17.05
N THR A 110 -0.79 -4.31 15.83
CA THR A 110 -2.15 -4.27 15.29
C THR A 110 -2.34 -5.46 14.37
N ALA A 111 -3.47 -6.15 14.53
CA ALA A 111 -3.82 -7.35 13.79
C ALA A 111 -5.34 -7.37 13.59
N ARG A 112 -5.81 -8.03 12.53
CA ARG A 112 -7.25 -8.19 12.29
C ARG A 112 -7.83 -9.31 13.14
N ASN A 113 -7.01 -10.30 13.49
CA ASN A 113 -7.40 -11.40 14.34
C ASN A 113 -6.39 -11.62 15.47
N LEU A 114 -6.90 -11.69 16.70
CA LEU A 114 -6.10 -12.00 17.89
C LEU A 114 -5.25 -13.27 17.74
N ARG A 115 -5.72 -14.28 16.99
CA ARG A 115 -5.00 -15.55 16.75
C ARG A 115 -3.70 -15.37 15.97
N GLU A 116 -3.59 -14.32 15.15
CA GLU A 116 -2.38 -14.02 14.38
C GLU A 116 -1.21 -13.67 15.31
N THR A 117 -1.50 -13.22 16.53
CA THR A 117 -0.50 -12.78 17.52
C THR A 117 -0.20 -13.83 18.60
N ASP A 118 -0.86 -15.00 18.57
CA ASP A 118 -0.72 -16.05 19.59
C ASP A 118 0.73 -16.50 19.81
N ILE A 119 1.53 -16.43 18.74
CA ILE A 119 2.94 -16.78 18.75
C ILE A 119 3.76 -15.90 19.72
N LEU A 120 3.37 -14.64 19.96
CA LEU A 120 4.08 -13.75 20.87
C LEU A 120 3.93 -14.20 22.33
N LYS A 121 2.73 -14.68 22.68
CA LYS A 121 2.47 -15.31 23.98
C LYS A 121 3.28 -16.60 24.13
N GLN A 122 3.31 -17.43 23.09
CA GLN A 122 4.11 -18.68 23.07
C GLN A 122 5.61 -18.39 23.20
N ALA A 123 6.09 -17.29 22.62
CA ALA A 123 7.47 -16.83 22.73
C ALA A 123 7.83 -16.24 24.11
N GLY A 124 6.88 -16.18 25.05
CA GLY A 124 7.12 -15.82 26.45
C GLY A 124 6.80 -14.37 26.81
N LEU A 125 6.05 -13.64 25.98
CA LEU A 125 5.57 -12.30 26.33
C LEU A 125 4.25 -12.35 27.09
N ALA A 126 4.13 -11.46 28.08
CA ALA A 126 2.85 -11.15 28.69
C ALA A 126 1.97 -10.41 27.67
N ARG A 127 0.70 -10.82 27.53
CA ARG A 127 -0.23 -10.32 26.53
C ARG A 127 -1.31 -9.46 27.19
N ARG A 128 -1.58 -8.30 26.60
CA ARG A 128 -2.77 -7.48 26.85
C ARG A 128 -3.44 -7.22 25.51
N GLU A 129 -4.75 -7.23 25.50
CA GLU A 129 -5.55 -7.10 24.29
C GLU A 129 -6.41 -5.85 24.41
N HIS A 130 -6.54 -5.12 23.31
CA HIS A 130 -7.45 -4.00 23.18
C HIS A 130 -8.21 -4.19 21.88
N LEU A 131 -9.48 -4.59 22.00
CA LEU A 131 -10.39 -4.64 20.87
C LEU A 131 -10.83 -3.22 20.55
N VAL A 132 -10.68 -2.82 19.29
CA VAL A 132 -11.11 -1.52 18.81
C VAL A 132 -12.57 -1.63 18.42
N ASP A 133 -13.44 -0.94 19.15
CA ASP A 133 -14.88 -0.88 18.86
C ASP A 133 -15.19 0.11 17.74
N THR A 134 -16.41 0.02 17.20
CA THR A 134 -16.94 1.00 16.25
C THR A 134 -17.19 2.35 16.94
N LEU A 135 -17.24 3.42 16.15
CA LEU A 135 -17.47 4.76 16.68
C LEU A 135 -18.88 4.88 17.29
N PRO A 136 -19.00 5.41 18.51
CA PRO A 136 -20.27 5.83 19.08
C PRO A 136 -21.02 6.78 18.15
N GLU A 137 -22.35 6.77 18.23
CA GLU A 137 -23.24 7.56 17.38
C GLU A 137 -22.82 9.04 17.27
N LYS A 138 -22.50 9.66 18.40
CA LYS A 138 -22.10 11.07 18.45
C LYS A 138 -20.84 11.34 17.63
N GLU A 139 -19.84 10.47 17.71
CA GLU A 139 -18.57 10.59 16.99
C GLU A 139 -18.75 10.24 15.51
N ALA A 140 -19.57 9.23 15.21
CA ALA A 140 -19.93 8.87 13.84
C ALA A 140 -20.61 10.03 13.09
N ILE A 141 -21.53 10.74 13.75
CA ILE A 141 -22.14 11.97 13.20
C ILE A 141 -21.07 13.03 12.93
N GLN A 142 -20.13 13.23 13.85
CA GLN A 142 -19.06 14.20 13.67
C GLN A 142 -18.18 13.87 12.46
N VAL A 143 -17.87 12.59 12.23
CA VAL A 143 -17.08 12.17 11.06
C VAL A 143 -17.81 12.47 9.74
N VAL A 144 -19.09 12.11 9.65
CA VAL A 144 -19.88 12.24 8.42
C VAL A 144 -20.20 13.70 8.09
N PHE A 145 -20.50 14.50 9.12
CA PHE A 145 -21.01 15.86 8.99
C PHE A 145 -19.98 16.91 9.44
N LYS A 146 -18.69 16.59 9.39
CA LYS A 146 -17.60 17.44 9.91
C LYS A 146 -17.59 18.88 9.36
N ASP A 147 -18.04 19.07 8.13
CA ASP A 147 -18.06 20.38 7.45
C ASP A 147 -19.48 20.98 7.35
N ALA A 148 -20.48 20.34 7.97
CA ALA A 148 -21.87 20.77 7.89
C ALA A 148 -22.30 21.53 9.16
N ASN A 149 -23.31 22.39 9.03
CA ASN A 149 -24.00 22.95 10.18
C ASN A 149 -24.82 21.85 10.88
N LEU A 150 -24.29 21.30 11.96
CA LEU A 150 -24.90 20.16 12.67
C LEU A 150 -26.30 20.46 13.20
N ASP A 151 -26.60 21.71 13.56
CA ASP A 151 -27.93 22.08 14.05
C ASP A 151 -28.96 22.03 12.91
N GLU A 152 -28.58 22.52 11.73
CA GLU A 152 -29.42 22.42 10.52
C GLU A 152 -29.62 20.96 10.09
N ILE A 153 -28.56 20.14 10.10
CA ILE A 153 -28.64 18.72 9.77
C ILE A 153 -29.57 17.98 10.75
N LYS A 154 -29.43 18.23 12.06
CA LYS A 154 -30.26 17.61 13.10
C LYS A 154 -31.71 18.08 13.08
N GLU A 155 -32.00 19.27 12.56
CA GLU A 155 -33.36 19.78 12.50
C GLU A 155 -34.08 19.37 11.21
N ARG A 156 -33.39 19.45 10.06
CA ARG A 156 -33.99 19.29 8.72
C ARG A 156 -33.64 18.00 7.99
N LYS A 157 -32.64 17.26 8.46
CA LYS A 157 -32.07 16.10 7.76
C LYS A 157 -31.89 14.88 8.67
N ARG A 158 -32.76 14.73 9.68
CA ARG A 158 -32.72 13.61 10.65
C ARG A 158 -32.73 12.24 9.99
N ASP A 159 -33.52 12.07 8.93
CA ASP A 159 -33.63 10.78 8.24
C ASP A 159 -32.31 10.38 7.58
N ILE A 160 -31.58 11.35 6.99
CA ILE A 160 -30.23 11.11 6.45
C ILE A 160 -29.29 10.68 7.57
N VAL A 161 -29.31 11.37 8.71
CA VAL A 161 -28.46 11.01 9.86
C VAL A 161 -28.75 9.59 10.32
N HIS A 162 -30.02 9.25 10.55
CA HIS A 162 -30.42 7.93 11.02
C HIS A 162 -30.03 6.82 10.04
N LYS A 163 -30.32 7.02 8.74
CA LYS A 163 -30.00 6.05 7.69
C LYS A 163 -28.49 5.89 7.52
N THR A 164 -27.73 6.98 7.65
CA THR A 164 -26.25 6.94 7.63
C THR A 164 -25.71 6.09 8.77
N LEU A 165 -26.18 6.32 9.99
CA LEU A 165 -25.74 5.56 11.17
C LEU A 165 -26.08 4.07 11.04
N GLN A 166 -27.28 3.76 10.54
CA GLN A 166 -27.71 2.39 10.29
C GLN A 166 -26.82 1.68 9.26
N ILE A 167 -26.47 2.34 8.15
CA ILE A 167 -25.67 1.74 7.07
C ILE A 167 -24.20 1.66 7.46
N CYS A 168 -23.66 2.70 8.10
CA CYS A 168 -22.24 2.76 8.40
C CYS A 168 -21.86 1.92 9.63
N ASN A 169 -22.81 1.65 10.52
CA ASN A 169 -22.62 0.86 11.73
C ASN A 169 -21.42 1.31 12.59
N GLY A 170 -21.13 2.61 12.58
CA GLY A 170 -20.00 3.20 13.31
C GLY A 170 -18.61 2.87 12.74
N ILE A 171 -18.49 2.19 11.59
CA ILE A 171 -17.19 1.82 11.00
C ILE A 171 -16.53 3.08 10.41
N PRO A 172 -15.35 3.51 10.90
CA PRO A 172 -14.74 4.78 10.50
C PRO A 172 -14.55 4.94 8.99
N LEU A 173 -14.04 3.91 8.31
CA LEU A 173 -13.80 3.95 6.86
C LEU A 173 -15.10 4.14 6.08
N VAL A 174 -16.15 3.44 6.49
CA VAL A 174 -17.47 3.53 5.85
C VAL A 174 -18.07 4.91 6.06
N LEU A 175 -17.98 5.45 7.29
CA LEU A 175 -18.41 6.80 7.63
C LEU A 175 -17.69 7.88 6.81
N GLU A 176 -16.38 7.75 6.61
CA GLU A 176 -15.60 8.72 5.82
C GLU A 176 -16.02 8.74 4.35
N ILE A 177 -16.16 7.56 3.73
CA ILE A 177 -16.55 7.45 2.32
C ILE A 177 -18.01 7.90 2.13
N VAL A 178 -18.93 7.47 3.00
CA VAL A 178 -20.33 7.93 2.94
C VAL A 178 -20.41 9.44 3.19
N GLY A 179 -19.72 9.97 4.20
CA GLY A 179 -19.68 11.41 4.47
C GLY A 179 -19.11 12.22 3.31
N ALA A 180 -18.11 11.72 2.61
CA ALA A 180 -17.62 12.29 1.36
C ALA A 180 -18.70 12.32 0.26
N SER A 181 -19.37 11.19 -0.01
CA SER A 181 -20.44 11.13 -1.01
C SER A 181 -21.62 12.05 -0.67
N LEU A 182 -22.04 12.11 0.60
CA LEU A 182 -23.11 12.99 1.05
C LEU A 182 -22.74 14.47 0.90
N ARG A 183 -21.49 14.86 1.22
CA ARG A 183 -20.97 16.23 1.02
C ARG A 183 -21.01 16.62 -0.45
N LYS A 184 -20.58 15.73 -1.36
CA LYS A 184 -20.64 15.96 -2.81
C LYS A 184 -22.07 16.24 -3.31
N GLN A 185 -23.06 15.63 -2.67
CA GLN A 185 -24.49 15.85 -2.96
C GLN A 185 -25.13 16.98 -2.15
N ASN A 186 -24.34 17.80 -1.45
CA ASN A 186 -24.82 18.87 -0.56
C ASN A 186 -25.87 18.39 0.46
N TYR A 187 -25.76 17.12 0.87
CA TYR A 187 -26.70 16.46 1.77
C TYR A 187 -28.17 16.52 1.30
N GLU A 188 -28.43 16.54 -0.01
CA GLU A 188 -29.79 16.59 -0.56
C GLU A 188 -30.49 15.22 -0.40
N VAL A 189 -31.66 15.20 0.26
CA VAL A 189 -32.32 13.95 0.70
C VAL A 189 -32.54 12.95 -0.43
N GLU A 190 -33.03 13.40 -1.58
CA GLU A 190 -33.31 12.54 -2.74
C GLU A 190 -32.04 11.86 -3.27
N LYS A 191 -30.95 12.62 -3.42
CA LYS A 191 -29.66 12.11 -3.90
C LYS A 191 -28.97 11.22 -2.87
N CYS A 192 -29.12 11.56 -1.58
CA CYS A 192 -28.60 10.73 -0.49
C CYS A 192 -29.31 9.37 -0.41
N THR A 193 -30.61 9.34 -0.71
CA THR A 193 -31.42 8.12 -0.68
C THR A 193 -30.92 7.07 -1.68
N GLN A 194 -30.54 7.50 -2.89
CA GLN A 194 -29.95 6.62 -3.92
C GLN A 194 -28.64 5.97 -3.46
N ILE A 195 -27.77 6.74 -2.80
CA ILE A 195 -26.51 6.23 -2.22
C ILE A 195 -26.83 5.14 -1.18
N PHE A 196 -27.82 5.38 -0.33
CA PHE A 196 -28.22 4.42 0.68
C PHE A 196 -28.86 3.15 0.10
N GLU A 197 -29.66 3.27 -0.97
CA GLU A 197 -30.25 2.11 -1.67
C GLU A 197 -29.19 1.22 -2.34
N ALA A 198 -28.14 1.82 -2.91
CA ALA A 198 -27.02 1.05 -3.46
C ALA A 198 -26.22 0.27 -2.39
N LEU A 199 -26.26 0.74 -1.14
CA LEU A 199 -25.55 0.18 0.01
C LEU A 199 -26.45 -0.71 0.89
N GLU A 200 -27.77 -0.54 0.81
CA GLU A 200 -28.76 -1.24 1.62
C GLU A 200 -28.67 -2.74 1.41
N THR A 201 -28.26 -3.45 2.45
CA THR A 201 -28.35 -4.91 2.52
C THR A 201 -28.32 -5.39 3.96
N GLY A 202 -28.86 -6.59 4.18
CA GLY A 202 -29.28 -7.12 5.49
C GLY A 202 -28.28 -7.01 6.64
N LYS A 203 -28.84 -7.07 7.86
CA LYS A 203 -28.22 -6.79 9.17
C LYS A 203 -26.99 -7.65 9.57
N ASP A 204 -26.50 -8.55 8.70
CA ASP A 204 -25.49 -9.58 9.03
C ASP A 204 -24.23 -9.56 8.12
N ILE A 205 -23.95 -8.45 7.43
CA ILE A 205 -22.76 -8.34 6.58
C ILE A 205 -21.53 -8.03 7.44
N LYS A 206 -20.48 -8.86 7.31
CA LYS A 206 -19.15 -8.59 7.90
C LYS A 206 -18.61 -7.23 7.43
N GLU A 207 -18.04 -6.45 8.34
CA GLU A 207 -17.55 -5.08 8.12
C GLU A 207 -16.68 -4.92 6.86
N GLU A 208 -15.80 -5.90 6.61
CA GLU A 208 -14.94 -5.92 5.43
C GLU A 208 -15.73 -5.99 4.12
N LYS A 209 -16.78 -6.84 4.07
CA LYS A 209 -17.64 -6.98 2.89
C LYS A 209 -18.44 -5.71 2.62
N LEU A 210 -18.93 -5.07 3.69
CA LEU A 210 -19.62 -3.78 3.57
C LEU A 210 -18.69 -2.72 2.98
N SER A 211 -17.49 -2.60 3.54
CA SER A 211 -16.47 -1.65 3.08
C SER A 211 -16.08 -1.89 1.62
N GLN A 212 -15.84 -3.14 1.21
CA GLN A 212 -15.50 -3.46 -0.18
C GLN A 212 -16.64 -3.17 -1.16
N ARG A 213 -17.90 -3.37 -0.75
CA ARG A 213 -19.07 -3.02 -1.59
C ARG A 213 -19.22 -1.53 -1.75
N LEU A 214 -19.05 -0.77 -0.66
CA LEU A 214 -19.06 0.68 -0.70
C LEU A 214 -18.00 1.23 -1.66
N VAL A 215 -16.76 0.71 -1.59
CA VAL A 215 -15.70 1.07 -2.53
C VAL A 215 -16.10 0.78 -3.98
N THR A 216 -16.78 -0.36 -4.23
CA THR A 216 -17.27 -0.69 -5.58
C THR A 216 -18.32 0.31 -6.06
N SER A 217 -19.27 0.68 -5.18
CA SER A 217 -20.34 1.63 -5.50
C SER A 217 -19.76 2.97 -5.89
N VAL A 218 -18.86 3.52 -5.05
CA VAL A 218 -18.21 4.81 -5.31
C VAL A 218 -17.37 4.74 -6.58
N TYR A 219 -16.62 3.65 -6.79
CA TYR A 219 -15.82 3.46 -8.01
C TYR A 219 -16.67 3.50 -9.28
N ASN A 220 -17.85 2.87 -9.29
CA ASN A 220 -18.73 2.82 -10.45
C ASN A 220 -19.33 4.19 -10.82
N GLU A 221 -19.37 5.14 -9.88
CA GLU A 221 -19.82 6.52 -10.11
C GLU A 221 -18.70 7.45 -10.61
N LEU A 222 -17.44 7.00 -10.56
CA LEU A 222 -16.31 7.78 -11.06
C LEU A 222 -16.29 7.80 -12.59
N GLU A 223 -15.81 8.91 -13.16
CA GLU A 223 -15.53 8.98 -14.59
C GLU A 223 -14.39 8.04 -14.98
N SER A 224 -14.37 7.64 -16.26
CA SER A 224 -13.43 6.63 -16.75
C SER A 224 -11.97 6.99 -16.48
N SER A 225 -11.54 8.25 -16.62
CA SER A 225 -10.15 8.65 -16.33
C SER A 225 -9.81 8.51 -14.84
N THR A 226 -10.75 8.89 -13.97
CA THR A 226 -10.60 8.81 -12.51
C THR A 226 -10.61 7.35 -12.02
N GLN A 227 -11.40 6.48 -12.66
CA GLN A 227 -11.35 5.03 -12.43
C GLN A 227 -9.96 4.45 -12.76
N GLU A 228 -9.38 4.83 -13.89
CA GLU A 228 -8.04 4.39 -14.28
C GLU A 228 -6.97 4.89 -13.30
N ALA A 229 -7.05 6.16 -12.89
CA ALA A 229 -6.18 6.72 -11.86
C ALA A 229 -6.28 5.94 -10.53
N PHE A 230 -7.48 5.60 -10.10
CA PHE A 230 -7.70 4.81 -8.88
C PHE A 230 -7.01 3.45 -8.93
N LEU A 231 -7.18 2.72 -10.04
CA LEU A 231 -6.55 1.41 -10.22
C LEU A 231 -5.02 1.52 -10.29
N ASP A 232 -4.50 2.50 -11.01
CA ASP A 232 -3.06 2.72 -11.13
C ASP A 232 -2.44 3.06 -9.76
N ILE A 233 -3.10 3.89 -8.95
CA ILE A 233 -2.68 4.21 -7.58
C ILE A 233 -2.67 2.96 -6.70
N CYS A 234 -3.78 2.21 -6.65
CA CYS A 234 -3.92 1.04 -5.78
C CYS A 234 -2.88 -0.04 -6.11
N CYS A 235 -2.54 -0.21 -7.39
CA CYS A 235 -1.59 -1.21 -7.85
C CYS A 235 -0.13 -0.77 -7.70
N PHE A 236 0.22 0.48 -8.04
CA PHE A 236 1.62 0.84 -8.26
C PHE A 236 2.14 1.98 -7.39
N PHE A 237 1.27 2.89 -6.95
CA PHE A 237 1.71 4.20 -6.44
C PHE A 237 1.30 4.50 -4.99
N VAL A 238 0.89 3.48 -4.23
CA VAL A 238 0.69 3.62 -2.78
C VAL A 238 2.02 3.99 -2.11
N ASN A 239 1.98 4.92 -1.15
CA ASN A 239 3.14 5.48 -0.43
C ASN A 239 4.11 6.34 -1.27
N TRP A 240 3.80 6.60 -2.54
CA TRP A 240 4.58 7.52 -3.36
C TRP A 240 4.29 8.97 -2.99
N SER A 241 5.22 9.88 -3.32
CA SER A 241 5.00 11.32 -3.19
C SER A 241 3.71 11.73 -3.90
N ARG A 242 2.86 12.50 -3.23
CA ARG A 242 1.61 13.03 -3.78
C ARG A 242 1.87 13.73 -5.11
N GLN A 243 2.86 14.63 -5.13
CA GLN A 243 3.21 15.40 -6.33
C GLN A 243 3.58 14.45 -7.47
N ASP A 244 4.36 13.42 -7.17
CA ASP A 244 4.79 12.47 -8.19
C ASP A 244 3.62 11.72 -8.82
N VAL A 245 2.66 11.31 -8.01
CA VAL A 245 1.47 10.62 -8.49
C VAL A 245 0.54 11.57 -9.22
N GLU A 246 0.37 12.80 -8.73
CA GLU A 246 -0.43 13.85 -9.35
C GLU A 246 -0.01 14.10 -10.80
N TYR A 247 1.31 14.15 -11.07
CA TYR A 247 1.84 14.23 -12.42
C TYR A 247 1.51 13.00 -13.28
N ILE A 248 1.48 11.80 -12.70
CA ILE A 248 1.29 10.54 -13.45
C ILE A 248 -0.19 10.25 -13.74
N VAL A 249 -1.09 10.60 -12.84
CA VAL A 249 -2.51 10.20 -12.95
C VAL A 249 -3.43 11.36 -13.31
N GLY A 250 -2.95 12.59 -13.22
CA GLY A 250 -3.71 13.82 -13.40
C GLY A 250 -4.13 14.47 -12.09
N SER A 251 -4.04 15.80 -12.05
CA SER A 251 -4.38 16.60 -10.86
C SER A 251 -5.88 16.59 -10.55
N GLU A 252 -6.73 16.59 -11.58
CA GLU A 252 -8.18 16.55 -11.42
C GLU A 252 -8.61 15.18 -10.88
N GLU A 253 -8.14 14.10 -11.50
CA GLU A 253 -8.41 12.73 -11.07
C GLU A 253 -7.97 12.49 -9.63
N LEU A 254 -6.74 12.90 -9.26
CA LEU A 254 -6.27 12.74 -7.88
C LEU A 254 -7.11 13.56 -6.88
N THR A 255 -7.58 14.74 -7.28
CA THR A 255 -8.45 15.57 -6.43
C THR A 255 -9.80 14.89 -6.22
N LEU A 256 -10.43 14.39 -7.28
CA LEU A 256 -11.71 13.67 -7.19
C LEU A 256 -11.61 12.41 -6.31
N LEU A 257 -10.49 11.68 -6.37
CA LEU A 257 -10.26 10.51 -5.51
C LEU A 257 -10.11 10.87 -4.02
N LYS A 258 -9.52 12.03 -3.72
CA LYS A 258 -9.44 12.56 -2.35
C LYS A 258 -10.79 13.04 -1.85
N GLU A 259 -11.55 13.73 -2.69
CA GLU A 259 -12.91 14.18 -2.39
C GLU A 259 -13.83 13.00 -2.07
N ALA A 260 -13.67 11.88 -2.80
CA ALA A 260 -14.37 10.62 -2.56
C ALA A 260 -13.84 9.81 -1.35
N ALA A 261 -12.84 10.32 -0.63
CA ALA A 261 -12.16 9.65 0.48
C ALA A 261 -11.55 8.26 0.14
N LEU A 262 -11.28 8.00 -1.15
CA LEU A 262 -10.62 6.76 -1.60
C LEU A 262 -9.10 6.84 -1.43
N VAL A 263 -8.54 8.05 -1.44
CA VAL A 263 -7.10 8.32 -1.30
C VAL A 263 -6.90 9.47 -0.31
N LYS A 264 -5.84 9.40 0.50
CA LYS A 264 -5.42 10.47 1.41
C LYS A 264 -3.96 10.85 1.17
N THR A 265 -3.54 11.96 1.74
CA THR A 265 -2.13 12.38 1.79
C THR A 265 -1.67 12.35 3.23
N SER A 266 -0.50 11.73 3.49
CA SER A 266 0.14 11.75 4.81
C SER A 266 0.78 13.10 5.10
N GLU A 267 1.20 13.30 6.34
CA GLU A 267 1.97 14.49 6.74
C GLU A 267 3.30 14.63 5.97
N LYS A 268 3.84 13.53 5.43
CA LYS A 268 5.07 13.51 4.62
C LYS A 268 4.81 13.75 3.13
N ASP A 269 3.64 14.25 2.76
CA ASP A 269 3.21 14.45 1.37
C ASP A 269 3.23 13.16 0.54
N GLN A 270 2.92 12.00 1.15
CA GLN A 270 2.82 10.72 0.44
C GLN A 270 1.37 10.27 0.31
N LEU A 271 1.00 9.60 -0.78
CA LEU A 271 -0.32 9.02 -0.92
C LEU A 271 -0.50 7.81 -0.01
N ILE A 272 -1.61 7.82 0.72
CA ILE A 272 -2.04 6.72 1.59
C ILE A 272 -3.39 6.23 1.07
N VAL A 273 -3.49 4.92 0.86
CA VAL A 273 -4.75 4.25 0.52
C VAL A 273 -5.03 3.25 1.62
N HIS A 274 -6.27 3.26 2.14
CA HIS A 274 -6.65 2.29 3.17
C HIS A 274 -6.57 0.87 2.59
N ASP A 275 -6.06 -0.09 3.35
CA ASP A 275 -5.84 -1.47 2.89
C ASP A 275 -7.08 -2.07 2.21
N ILE A 276 -8.25 -2.03 2.85
CA ILE A 276 -9.51 -2.51 2.23
C ILE A 276 -9.79 -1.85 0.87
N ILE A 277 -9.55 -0.54 0.73
CA ILE A 277 -9.72 0.17 -0.55
C ILE A 277 -8.68 -0.34 -1.55
N ARG A 278 -7.42 -0.45 -1.14
CA ARG A 278 -6.31 -0.92 -1.98
C ARG A 278 -6.53 -2.34 -2.48
N ILE A 279 -6.84 -3.30 -1.60
CA ILE A 279 -7.18 -4.68 -1.95
C ILE A 279 -8.28 -4.71 -2.99
N LYS A 280 -9.34 -3.94 -2.73
CA LYS A 280 -10.48 -3.91 -3.62
C LYS A 280 -10.12 -3.32 -4.97
N GLY A 281 -9.36 -2.23 -5.00
CA GLY A 281 -8.81 -1.63 -6.23
C GLY A 281 -7.93 -2.60 -7.01
N MET A 282 -6.99 -3.26 -6.36
CA MET A 282 -6.14 -4.29 -6.96
C MET A 282 -6.97 -5.45 -7.52
N SER A 283 -7.98 -5.92 -6.78
CA SER A 283 -8.88 -6.97 -7.26
C SER A 283 -9.67 -6.55 -8.50
N MET A 284 -10.07 -5.27 -8.60
CA MET A 284 -10.77 -4.75 -9.78
C MET A 284 -9.81 -4.56 -10.97
N GLY A 285 -8.56 -4.17 -10.70
CA GLY A 285 -7.51 -3.99 -11.70
C GLY A 285 -6.80 -5.28 -12.14
N LYS A 286 -6.98 -6.40 -11.43
CA LYS A 286 -6.22 -7.65 -11.63
C LYS A 286 -6.20 -8.15 -13.09
N SER A 287 -7.24 -7.88 -13.87
CA SER A 287 -7.32 -8.33 -15.26
C SER A 287 -6.39 -7.58 -16.22
N ASN A 288 -5.90 -6.39 -15.84
CA ASN A 288 -5.08 -5.54 -16.71
C ASN A 288 -3.96 -4.74 -16.00
N ARG A 289 -3.77 -4.92 -14.69
CA ARG A 289 -2.62 -4.46 -13.91
C ARG A 289 -1.85 -5.68 -13.42
N ILE A 290 -0.72 -5.94 -14.05
CA ILE A 290 0.13 -7.09 -13.76
C ILE A 290 1.24 -6.64 -12.80
N MET A 291 1.34 -7.28 -11.63
CA MET A 291 2.31 -6.92 -10.58
C MET A 291 3.25 -8.07 -10.22
N ASP A 292 3.05 -9.25 -10.82
CA ASP A 292 3.77 -10.47 -10.47
C ASP A 292 4.03 -11.33 -11.72
N MET A 293 5.03 -12.21 -11.61
CA MET A 293 5.49 -13.06 -12.71
C MET A 293 4.48 -14.13 -13.11
N GLN A 294 3.65 -14.60 -12.19
CA GLN A 294 2.66 -15.62 -12.49
C GLN A 294 1.58 -15.03 -13.41
N SER A 295 1.02 -13.88 -13.01
CA SER A 295 0.04 -13.14 -13.81
C SER A 295 0.61 -12.71 -15.17
N TRP A 296 1.90 -12.35 -15.23
CA TRP A 296 2.57 -12.05 -16.50
C TRP A 296 2.64 -13.28 -17.42
N SER A 297 3.07 -14.44 -16.89
CA SER A 297 3.20 -15.68 -17.67
C SER A 297 1.87 -16.14 -18.26
N GLU A 298 0.76 -15.93 -17.53
CA GLU A 298 -0.60 -16.22 -18.00
C GLU A 298 -1.05 -15.26 -19.12
N ALA A 299 -0.59 -14.01 -19.11
CA ALA A 299 -0.97 -12.99 -20.08
C ALA A 299 -0.09 -13.00 -21.34
N ALA A 300 1.21 -13.27 -21.21
CA ALA A 300 2.22 -13.12 -22.27
C ALA A 300 1.93 -13.96 -23.52
N ASN A 301 1.25 -15.09 -23.37
CA ASN A 301 0.94 -16.02 -24.47
C ASN A 301 -0.35 -15.66 -25.24
N ASP A 302 -1.04 -14.57 -24.88
CA ASP A 302 -2.32 -14.17 -25.46
C ASP A 302 -2.29 -12.69 -25.86
N ASN A 303 -2.04 -12.43 -27.15
CA ASN A 303 -1.98 -11.07 -27.69
C ASN A 303 -3.28 -10.28 -27.49
N GLN A 304 -4.44 -10.94 -27.45
CA GLN A 304 -5.71 -10.26 -27.21
C GLN A 304 -5.79 -9.79 -25.74
N LYS A 305 -5.33 -10.60 -24.79
CA LYS A 305 -5.19 -10.17 -23.39
C LYS A 305 -4.17 -9.06 -23.25
N LEU A 306 -2.99 -9.19 -23.87
CA LEU A 306 -1.94 -8.17 -23.84
C LEU A 306 -2.46 -6.82 -24.33
N SER A 307 -3.22 -6.77 -25.43
CA SER A 307 -3.80 -5.50 -25.93
C SER A 307 -4.76 -4.77 -24.98
N LYS A 308 -5.16 -5.41 -23.87
CA LYS A 308 -6.00 -4.81 -22.82
C LYS A 308 -5.22 -4.45 -21.56
N ILE A 309 -3.95 -4.88 -21.45
CA ILE A 309 -3.11 -4.57 -20.30
C ILE A 309 -2.82 -3.08 -20.28
N LYS A 310 -3.01 -2.49 -19.09
CA LYS A 310 -2.83 -1.06 -18.84
C LYS A 310 -1.68 -0.79 -17.88
N GLY A 311 -1.30 -1.75 -17.06
CA GLY A 311 -0.15 -1.60 -16.16
C GLY A 311 0.65 -2.88 -16.05
N VAL A 312 1.97 -2.77 -16.09
CA VAL A 312 2.90 -3.87 -15.82
C VAL A 312 3.95 -3.36 -14.86
N TRP A 313 4.11 -4.00 -13.71
CA TRP A 313 5.20 -3.76 -12.78
C TRP A 313 5.82 -5.08 -12.36
N LEU A 314 7.03 -5.37 -12.83
CA LEU A 314 7.68 -6.65 -12.62
C LEU A 314 9.04 -6.46 -11.95
N THR A 315 9.24 -7.17 -10.85
CA THR A 315 10.53 -7.31 -10.15
C THR A 315 10.91 -8.78 -10.13
N ALA A 316 12.19 -9.13 -10.26
CA ALA A 316 12.61 -10.53 -10.23
C ALA A 316 12.35 -11.17 -8.86
N ASP A 317 12.16 -12.49 -8.90
CA ASP A 317 12.00 -13.32 -7.72
C ASP A 317 13.35 -13.61 -7.04
N GLU A 318 13.31 -14.16 -5.83
CA GLU A 318 14.51 -14.51 -5.04
C GLU A 318 15.43 -15.52 -5.75
N SER A 319 14.93 -16.25 -6.75
CA SER A 319 15.72 -17.23 -7.51
C SER A 319 16.67 -16.59 -8.52
N GLY A 320 16.54 -15.29 -8.79
CA GLY A 320 17.37 -14.58 -9.77
C GLY A 320 17.10 -15.03 -11.21
N SER A 321 16.02 -15.77 -11.46
CA SER A 321 15.62 -16.12 -12.82
C SER A 321 15.06 -14.86 -13.49
N GLY A 322 15.90 -14.22 -14.31
CA GLY A 322 15.48 -13.04 -15.07
C GLY A 322 14.32 -13.40 -16.01
N CYS A 323 13.24 -12.63 -15.96
CA CYS A 323 12.17 -12.73 -16.94
C CYS A 323 12.58 -11.99 -18.22
N GLU A 324 12.22 -12.53 -19.36
CA GLU A 324 12.45 -11.93 -20.67
C GLU A 324 11.14 -11.37 -21.22
N LEU A 325 11.10 -10.05 -21.46
CA LEU A 325 10.04 -9.41 -22.22
C LEU A 325 10.47 -9.31 -23.67
N GLU A 326 9.67 -9.85 -24.58
CA GLU A 326 9.88 -9.67 -26.02
C GLU A 326 9.24 -8.38 -26.54
N GLU A 327 9.82 -7.81 -27.60
CA GLU A 327 9.27 -6.63 -28.30
C GLU A 327 7.79 -6.78 -28.62
N GLN A 328 7.38 -7.95 -29.12
CA GLN A 328 6.00 -8.21 -29.52
C GLN A 328 4.98 -8.02 -28.39
N HIS A 329 5.37 -8.25 -27.13
CA HIS A 329 4.50 -8.00 -25.99
C HIS A 329 4.24 -6.50 -25.81
N LEU A 330 5.30 -5.69 -25.87
CA LEU A 330 5.22 -4.23 -25.77
C LEU A 330 4.43 -3.63 -26.95
N VAL A 331 4.63 -4.16 -28.16
CA VAL A 331 3.86 -3.75 -29.35
C VAL A 331 2.37 -4.06 -29.19
N SER A 332 2.03 -5.20 -28.59
CA SER A 332 0.64 -5.59 -28.33
C SER A 332 -0.04 -4.63 -27.34
N MET A 333 0.70 -4.09 -26.37
CA MET A 333 0.19 -3.19 -25.33
C MET A 333 0.24 -1.70 -25.70
N LYS A 334 0.86 -1.30 -26.82
CA LYS A 334 1.20 0.12 -27.11
C LYS A 334 0.04 1.13 -27.08
N SER A 335 -1.19 0.67 -27.33
CA SER A 335 -2.38 1.52 -27.34
C SER A 335 -3.11 1.60 -26.00
N SER A 336 -2.78 0.73 -25.05
CA SER A 336 -3.49 0.60 -23.76
C SER A 336 -2.59 0.82 -22.55
N LEU A 337 -1.28 0.60 -22.68
CA LEU A 337 -0.33 0.65 -21.58
C LEU A 337 -0.19 2.07 -21.03
N ARG A 338 -0.43 2.21 -19.73
CA ARG A 338 -0.34 3.43 -18.92
C ARG A 338 0.86 3.44 -18.00
N VAL A 339 1.20 2.28 -17.43
CA VAL A 339 2.30 2.13 -16.47
C VAL A 339 3.18 0.96 -16.88
N LEU A 340 4.49 1.18 -16.98
CA LEU A 340 5.47 0.13 -17.19
C LEU A 340 6.62 0.29 -16.20
N GLY A 341 6.76 -0.65 -15.26
CA GLY A 341 7.87 -0.72 -14.32
C GLY A 341 8.60 -2.05 -14.44
N LEU A 342 9.89 -2.02 -14.77
CA LEU A 342 10.71 -3.21 -14.93
C LEU A 342 11.92 -3.11 -14.01
N GLY A 343 12.06 -4.07 -13.10
CA GLY A 343 13.19 -4.17 -12.18
C GLY A 343 14.51 -4.51 -12.88
N SER A 344 15.61 -4.44 -12.13
CA SER A 344 16.98 -4.51 -12.69
C SER A 344 17.37 -5.81 -13.38
N GLN A 345 16.68 -6.89 -13.04
CA GLN A 345 16.95 -8.24 -13.55
C GLN A 345 16.06 -8.60 -14.74
N ILE A 346 15.15 -7.71 -15.13
CA ILE A 346 14.25 -7.94 -16.26
C ILE A 346 14.99 -7.60 -17.55
N LYS A 347 15.07 -8.57 -18.46
CA LYS A 347 15.71 -8.38 -19.77
C LYS A 347 14.64 -8.16 -20.82
N ILE A 348 14.94 -7.27 -21.78
CA ILE A 348 14.09 -7.08 -22.94
C ILE A 348 14.83 -7.65 -24.15
N LYS A 349 14.16 -8.51 -24.92
CA LYS A 349 14.72 -9.09 -26.15
C LYS A 349 14.06 -8.51 -27.39
N GLY A 350 14.90 -8.16 -28.35
CA GLY A 350 14.51 -8.12 -29.75
C GLY A 350 13.96 -6.82 -30.31
N LEU A 351 14.21 -5.63 -29.73
CA LEU A 351 13.73 -4.38 -30.35
C LEU A 351 14.42 -4.09 -31.69
N THR A 352 13.73 -4.47 -32.76
CA THR A 352 14.18 -4.32 -34.14
C THR A 352 13.48 -3.11 -34.73
N VAL A 353 14.01 -1.91 -34.44
CA VAL A 353 13.77 -0.60 -35.12
C VAL A 353 12.39 -0.47 -35.79
N LYS A 354 11.30 -0.60 -35.03
CA LYS A 354 9.98 -0.08 -35.41
C LYS A 354 9.59 0.97 -34.39
N LYS A 355 9.40 2.21 -34.85
CA LYS A 355 8.85 3.31 -34.04
C LYS A 355 7.46 2.92 -33.53
N SER A 356 7.39 2.35 -32.33
CA SER A 356 6.14 2.06 -31.65
C SER A 356 5.77 3.29 -30.82
N LYS A 357 4.57 3.82 -31.08
CA LYS A 357 4.03 4.99 -30.40
C LYS A 357 3.15 4.54 -29.24
N PHE A 358 3.54 4.91 -28.02
CA PHE A 358 2.77 4.65 -26.81
C PHE A 358 1.93 5.87 -26.48
N ARG A 359 0.62 5.79 -26.70
CA ARG A 359 -0.28 6.95 -26.58
C ARG A 359 -0.83 7.15 -25.17
N GLU A 360 -0.87 6.09 -24.38
CA GLU A 360 -1.47 6.11 -23.05
C GLU A 360 -0.41 6.00 -21.95
N LEU A 361 0.87 5.79 -22.29
CA LEU A 361 1.92 5.51 -21.32
C LEU A 361 2.28 6.79 -20.56
N ARG A 362 1.93 6.84 -19.29
CA ARG A 362 2.15 7.97 -18.37
C ARG A 362 3.37 7.78 -17.49
N PHE A 363 3.70 6.54 -17.16
CA PHE A 363 4.84 6.22 -16.29
C PHE A 363 5.70 5.09 -16.86
N LEU A 364 7.01 5.33 -16.92
CA LEU A 364 8.02 4.35 -17.31
C LEU A 364 9.13 4.26 -16.26
N HIS A 365 9.30 3.09 -15.66
CA HIS A 365 10.41 2.72 -14.79
C HIS A 365 11.22 1.58 -15.38
N LEU A 366 12.54 1.78 -15.45
CA LEU A 366 13.48 0.80 -15.99
C LEU A 366 14.67 0.73 -15.03
N GLY A 367 14.82 -0.41 -14.35
CA GLY A 367 15.86 -0.63 -13.35
C GLY A 367 17.10 -1.37 -13.88
N GLY A 368 17.08 -1.85 -15.12
CA GLY A 368 17.99 -2.88 -15.65
C GLY A 368 18.66 -2.56 -16.97
N ASP A 369 19.15 -3.60 -17.65
CA ASP A 369 19.76 -3.46 -18.97
C ASP A 369 18.70 -3.11 -20.03
N ILE A 370 18.73 -1.85 -20.46
CA ILE A 370 17.86 -1.28 -21.48
C ILE A 370 18.44 -1.41 -22.88
N SER A 371 19.54 -2.13 -23.09
CA SER A 371 20.12 -2.35 -24.43
C SER A 371 19.13 -2.99 -25.40
N GLY A 372 18.19 -3.77 -24.85
CA GLY A 372 17.08 -4.34 -25.58
C GLY A 372 15.90 -3.40 -25.81
N LEU A 373 15.92 -2.14 -25.35
CA LEU A 373 14.91 -1.12 -25.64
C LEU A 373 15.31 -0.26 -26.84
N GLY A 374 14.67 -0.48 -27.99
CA GLY A 374 14.78 0.39 -29.15
C GLY A 374 14.14 1.77 -28.93
N PRO A 375 14.20 2.69 -29.91
CA PRO A 375 13.66 4.03 -29.77
C PRO A 375 12.15 4.01 -29.52
N LEU A 376 11.73 4.45 -28.34
CA LEU A 376 10.33 4.61 -27.97
C LEU A 376 9.84 6.02 -28.36
N ASN A 377 8.67 6.13 -28.99
CA ASN A 377 7.99 7.41 -29.16
C ASN A 377 6.92 7.56 -28.06
N LEU A 378 7.18 8.45 -27.11
CA LEU A 378 6.52 8.56 -25.81
C LEU A 378 5.79 9.90 -25.66
N GLU A 379 4.85 10.20 -26.57
CA GLU A 379 4.21 11.53 -26.66
C GLU A 379 3.35 11.92 -25.44
N SER A 380 2.83 10.94 -24.69
CA SER A 380 1.97 11.17 -23.51
C SER A 380 2.68 10.83 -22.19
N LEU A 381 4.01 10.67 -22.23
CA LEU A 381 4.77 10.32 -21.04
C LEU A 381 4.86 11.51 -20.10
N GLU A 382 4.11 11.42 -19.01
CA GLU A 382 4.10 12.42 -17.97
C GLU A 382 5.29 12.26 -17.01
N ARG A 383 5.84 11.04 -16.89
CA ARG A 383 7.02 10.80 -16.05
C ARG A 383 7.89 9.63 -16.48
N LEU A 384 9.20 9.87 -16.51
CA LEU A 384 10.24 8.87 -16.73
C LEU A 384 11.07 8.67 -15.45
N ALA A 385 11.24 7.43 -15.02
CA ALA A 385 12.07 7.07 -13.86
C ALA A 385 13.06 5.95 -14.23
N VAL A 386 14.18 6.32 -14.87
CA VAL A 386 15.27 5.37 -15.17
C VAL A 386 16.18 5.23 -13.96
N PHE A 387 16.36 4.01 -13.45
CA PHE A 387 17.33 3.70 -12.41
C PHE A 387 18.42 2.82 -12.97
N TYR A 388 19.63 3.36 -13.10
CA TYR A 388 20.81 2.54 -13.31
C TYR A 388 21.25 1.94 -11.97
N GLY A 389 21.33 0.61 -11.89
CA GLY A 389 22.24 -0.06 -10.96
C GLY A 389 23.70 0.31 -11.27
N PRO A 390 24.66 0.01 -10.38
CA PRO A 390 26.06 0.38 -10.61
C PRO A 390 26.58 -0.26 -11.91
N VAL A 391 26.99 0.58 -12.86
CA VAL A 391 27.77 0.15 -14.03
C VAL A 391 29.23 0.26 -13.65
N PHE A 392 29.92 -0.89 -13.62
CA PHE A 392 31.36 -0.94 -13.38
C PHE A 392 32.07 -0.76 -14.72
N LYS A 393 32.72 0.39 -14.90
CA LYS A 393 33.67 0.62 -15.99
C LYS A 393 34.91 1.27 -15.39
N ASP A 394 36.07 0.60 -15.53
CA ASP A 394 37.39 1.11 -15.15
C ASP A 394 37.53 1.56 -13.68
N GLY A 395 36.91 0.86 -12.73
CA GLY A 395 37.11 1.10 -11.30
C GLY A 395 36.41 2.35 -10.73
N VAL A 396 35.58 3.03 -11.52
CA VAL A 396 34.79 4.19 -11.06
C VAL A 396 33.34 3.78 -10.84
N THR A 397 32.81 4.03 -9.64
CA THR A 397 31.39 3.85 -9.33
C THR A 397 30.61 5.11 -9.74
N LEU A 398 29.78 5.01 -10.77
CA LEU A 398 28.87 6.08 -11.19
C LEU A 398 27.49 5.86 -10.55
N TYR A 399 26.99 6.84 -9.79
CA TYR A 399 25.65 6.81 -9.17
C TYR A 399 24.70 7.85 -9.79
N LYS A 400 23.48 7.37 -10.10
CA LYS A 400 22.18 8.06 -10.27
C LYS A 400 22.13 9.31 -11.16
N ILE A 401 21.49 9.19 -12.32
CA ILE A 401 20.82 10.32 -12.97
C ILE A 401 19.31 10.18 -12.74
N ARG A 402 18.75 11.11 -11.96
CA ARG A 402 17.31 11.34 -11.86
C ARG A 402 16.96 12.40 -12.90
N LEU A 403 16.55 11.98 -14.10
CA LEU A 403 16.01 12.91 -15.07
C LEU A 403 14.55 13.17 -14.69
N HIS A 404 14.29 14.33 -14.08
CA HIS A 404 12.96 14.93 -14.08
C HIS A 404 12.87 15.74 -15.39
N PHE A 405 11.99 15.33 -16.29
CA PHE A 405 11.45 16.22 -17.29
C PHE A 405 10.08 16.68 -16.82
#